data_AF-A0A4P2Q7Z3-F1
#
_entry.id   AF-A0A4P2Q7Z3-F1
#
_cell.length_a   1.000
_cell.length_b   1.000
_cell.length_c   1.000
_cell.angle_alpha   90.00
_cell.angle_beta   90.00
_cell.angle_gamma   90.00
#
_symmetry.space_group_name_H-M   'P 1'
#
loop_
_entity.id
_entity.type
_entity.pdbx_description
1 polymer ?
#
loop_
_entity_poly.entity_id
_entity_poly.type
_entity_poly.pdbx_seq_one_letter_code
_entity_poly.pdbx_strand_id
1 'polypeptide(L)'
;MELNTLDAEGKRQFPHLVLDSLTGIERLVHEAACGAEKVRHMEAKDFKKVWSAAEPFWFEVQAKLNTIRRSGVHIWIIAHSAEVVDASTTTGEIFPRWDIQLKGTGTTGVEARQMWRTWADHVFFLDWVVEVQKGSKTARSVGRYKGRILYTRESATHYAKTRLRLPPSLPATWEDLAKAWAAGVSAPDTKLRAELNALLPQLAPEDREAIEAELATATGNKLAALVSRAHGMLAVTLEDGVEVDAAE
;
A
#
# COMPACT_ATOMS: atom_id res chain seq x y z
N MET A 1 31.23 -14.72 -1.91
CA MET A 1 29.83 -15.18 -1.92
C MET A 1 29.15 -14.39 -3.05
N GLU A 2 29.28 -14.88 -4.27
CA GLU A 2 28.72 -14.26 -5.48
C GLU A 2 27.22 -14.55 -5.55
N LEU A 3 26.45 -13.98 -4.63
CA LEU A 3 25.01 -14.07 -4.67
C LEU A 3 24.50 -13.15 -5.81
N ASN A 4 23.73 -13.74 -6.72
CA ASN A 4 22.97 -13.06 -7.76
C ASN A 4 23.79 -12.37 -8.87
N THR A 5 24.89 -13.00 -9.30
CA THR A 5 25.60 -12.63 -10.54
C THR A 5 24.73 -12.84 -11.77
N LEU A 6 25.12 -12.20 -12.87
CA LEU A 6 24.48 -12.43 -14.16
C LEU A 6 24.89 -13.81 -14.69
N ASP A 7 23.95 -14.55 -15.26
CA ASP A 7 24.24 -15.78 -16.02
C ASP A 7 24.87 -15.44 -17.39
N ALA A 8 25.14 -16.47 -18.18
CA ALA A 8 25.76 -16.32 -19.51
C ALA A 8 24.89 -15.50 -20.47
N GLU A 9 23.58 -15.48 -20.25
CA GLU A 9 22.58 -14.73 -21.01
C GLU A 9 22.34 -13.30 -20.47
N GLY A 10 23.09 -12.88 -19.44
CA GLY A 10 22.96 -11.56 -18.84
C GLY A 10 21.71 -11.41 -17.97
N LYS A 11 21.13 -12.50 -17.47
CA LYS A 11 19.97 -12.50 -16.57
C LYS A 11 20.38 -12.78 -15.13
N ARG A 12 19.60 -12.25 -14.18
CA ARG A 12 19.77 -12.53 -12.75
C ARG A 12 18.84 -13.65 -12.32
N GLN A 13 19.34 -14.55 -11.47
CA GLN A 13 18.54 -15.60 -10.86
C GLN A 13 17.44 -15.02 -9.94
N PHE A 14 17.76 -13.97 -9.20
CA PHE A 14 16.84 -13.33 -8.25
C PHE A 14 16.61 -11.86 -8.64
N PRO A 15 15.49 -11.54 -9.33
CA PRO A 15 15.21 -10.17 -9.76
C PRO A 15 14.64 -9.28 -8.65
N HIS A 16 14.30 -9.84 -7.49
CA HIS A 16 13.69 -9.13 -6.37
C HIS A 16 14.50 -9.32 -5.09
N LEU A 17 14.64 -8.24 -4.32
CA LEU A 17 15.04 -8.23 -2.92
C LEU A 17 13.85 -7.79 -2.09
N VAL A 18 13.50 -8.57 -1.06
CA VAL A 18 12.45 -8.23 -0.11
C VAL A 18 13.07 -8.03 1.26
N LEU A 19 12.75 -6.90 1.89
CA LEU A 19 13.14 -6.57 3.25
C LEU A 19 11.90 -6.47 4.13
N ASP A 20 11.78 -7.41 5.05
CA ASP A 20 10.70 -7.44 6.04
C ASP A 20 11.30 -7.43 7.45
N SER A 21 11.18 -6.37 8.25
CA SER A 21 10.43 -5.12 8.03
C SER A 21 11.33 -3.89 8.09
N LEU A 22 10.80 -2.74 7.67
CA LEU A 22 11.42 -1.44 7.90
C LEU A 22 11.60 -1.14 9.40
N THR A 23 10.74 -1.69 10.28
CA THR A 23 10.91 -1.56 11.73
C THR A 23 12.10 -2.38 12.26
N GLY A 24 12.47 -3.46 11.57
CA GLY A 24 13.71 -4.19 11.84
C GLY A 24 14.95 -3.37 11.48
N ILE A 25 14.93 -2.70 10.33
CA ILE A 25 15.99 -1.78 9.89
C ILE A 25 16.12 -0.60 10.86
N GLU A 26 14.98 -0.01 11.27
CA GLU A 26 14.93 1.07 12.25
C GLU A 26 15.68 0.72 13.53
N ARG A 27 15.50 -0.50 14.05
CA ARG A 27 16.19 -0.94 15.26
C ARG A 27 17.71 -0.89 15.10
N LEU A 28 18.24 -1.36 13.97
CA LEU A 28 19.68 -1.33 13.69
C LEU A 28 20.21 0.09 13.54
N VAL A 29 19.43 0.98 12.91
CA VAL A 29 19.76 2.40 12.79
C VAL A 29 19.82 3.07 14.16
N HIS A 30 18.87 2.79 15.04
CA HIS A 30 18.86 3.31 16.41
C HIS A 30 20.00 2.76 17.26
N GLU A 31 20.35 1.48 17.11
CA GLU A 31 21.52 0.88 17.75
C GLU A 31 22.82 1.57 17.31
N ALA A 32 22.97 1.84 16.01
CA ALA A 32 24.12 2.57 15.47
C ALA A 32 24.19 4.03 15.98
N ALA A 33 23.05 4.73 16.02
CA ALA A 33 22.95 6.08 16.56
C ALA A 33 23.31 6.14 18.06
N CYS A 34 22.80 5.20 18.85
CA CYS A 34 23.13 5.08 20.27
C CYS A 34 24.63 4.79 20.47
N GLY A 35 25.21 3.91 19.65
CA GLY A 35 26.65 3.61 19.67
C GLY A 35 27.51 4.83 19.34
N ALA A 36 27.16 5.58 18.30
CA ALA A 36 27.86 6.80 17.89
C ALA A 36 27.82 7.88 18.98
N GLU A 37 26.67 8.02 19.63
CA GLU A 37 26.48 8.97 20.72
C GLU A 37 26.94 8.43 22.09
N LYS A 38 27.39 7.18 22.17
CA LYS A 38 27.81 6.47 23.40
C LYS A 38 26.75 6.45 24.50
N VAL A 39 25.50 6.15 24.14
CA VAL A 39 24.35 6.09 25.05
C VAL A 39 23.61 4.76 24.94
N ARG A 40 22.74 4.47 25.92
CA ARG A 40 21.98 3.20 25.97
C ARG A 40 20.64 3.23 25.24
N HIS A 41 20.05 4.41 25.04
CA HIS A 41 18.73 4.56 24.42
C HIS A 41 18.59 5.92 23.71
N MET A 42 17.61 6.02 22.82
CA MET A 42 17.38 7.19 21.94
C MET A 42 17.04 8.49 22.69
N GLU A 43 16.50 8.38 23.91
CA GLU A 43 16.11 9.53 24.74
C GLU A 43 17.18 9.96 25.75
N ALA A 44 18.38 9.38 25.68
CA ALA A 44 19.41 9.62 26.68
C ALA A 44 20.05 11.02 26.64
N LYS A 45 19.79 11.81 25.59
CA LYS A 45 20.31 13.19 25.45
C LYS A 45 19.19 14.16 25.14
N ASP A 46 19.34 15.38 25.66
CA ASP A 46 18.44 16.49 25.40
C ASP A 46 18.44 16.91 23.92
N PHE A 47 17.46 17.75 23.57
CA PHE A 47 17.29 18.32 22.24
C PHE A 47 17.24 17.27 21.12
N LYS A 48 16.78 16.06 21.45
CA LYS A 48 16.61 14.94 20.51
C LYS A 48 17.90 14.58 19.77
N LYS A 49 19.07 14.85 20.36
CA LYS A 49 20.38 14.70 19.71
C LYS A 49 20.61 13.30 19.14
N VAL A 50 20.20 12.25 19.85
CA VAL A 50 20.38 10.86 19.39
C VAL A 50 19.45 10.56 18.22
N TRP A 51 18.25 11.15 18.17
CA TRP A 51 17.34 11.02 17.03
C TRP A 51 17.93 11.67 15.77
N SER A 52 18.53 12.86 15.89
CA SER A 52 19.24 13.50 14.78
C SER A 52 20.48 12.69 14.35
N ALA A 53 21.19 12.06 15.31
CA ALA A 53 22.33 11.19 14.99
C ALA A 53 21.94 9.92 14.21
N ALA A 54 20.65 9.55 14.15
CA ALA A 54 20.16 8.42 13.35
C ALA A 54 20.09 8.72 11.85
N GLU A 55 19.94 9.99 11.47
CA GLU A 55 19.79 10.43 10.07
C GLU A 55 20.92 9.93 9.13
N PRO A 56 22.22 10.08 9.44
CA PRO A 56 23.28 9.58 8.55
C PRO A 56 23.22 8.05 8.33
N PHE A 57 22.80 7.29 9.34
CA PHE A 57 22.66 5.84 9.22
C PHE A 57 21.47 5.45 8.34
N TRP A 58 20.37 6.21 8.39
CA TRP A 58 19.27 6.05 7.46
C TRP A 58 19.70 6.26 6.00
N PHE A 59 20.49 7.30 5.74
CA PHE A 59 21.05 7.55 4.42
C PHE A 59 22.02 6.45 3.98
N GLU A 60 22.82 5.90 4.90
CA GLU A 60 23.70 4.77 4.60
C GLU A 60 22.90 3.54 4.15
N VAL A 61 21.78 3.22 4.81
CA VAL A 61 20.88 2.15 4.39
C VAL A 61 20.37 2.40 2.97
N GLN A 62 19.83 3.59 2.69
CA GLN A 62 19.35 3.93 1.34
C GLN A 62 20.47 3.86 0.29
N ALA A 63 21.69 4.28 0.65
CA ALA A 63 22.85 4.19 -0.25
C ALA A 63 23.17 2.73 -0.60
N LYS A 64 23.18 1.82 0.38
CA LYS A 64 23.36 0.38 0.13
C LYS A 64 22.23 -0.21 -0.71
N LEU A 65 20.98 0.18 -0.47
CA LEU A 65 19.86 -0.24 -1.31
C LEU A 65 19.98 0.30 -2.74
N ASN A 66 20.48 1.52 -2.90
CA ASN A 66 20.72 2.10 -4.23
C ASN A 66 21.81 1.34 -5.00
N THR A 67 22.84 0.78 -4.35
CA THR A 67 23.82 -0.06 -5.07
C THR A 67 23.16 -1.32 -5.62
N ILE A 68 22.27 -1.93 -4.84
CA ILE A 68 21.47 -3.09 -5.25
C ILE A 68 20.52 -2.70 -6.40
N ARG A 69 19.80 -1.58 -6.26
CA ARG A 69 18.89 -1.07 -7.30
C ARG A 69 19.60 -0.84 -8.64
N ARG A 70 20.82 -0.29 -8.63
CA ARG A 70 21.62 -0.06 -9.85
C ARG A 70 21.99 -1.35 -10.58
N SER A 71 21.96 -2.49 -9.89
CA SER A 71 22.20 -3.80 -10.50
C SER A 71 20.99 -4.31 -11.30
N GLY A 72 19.83 -3.64 -11.25
CA GLY A 72 18.59 -4.06 -11.92
C GLY A 72 17.69 -4.92 -11.05
N VAL A 73 17.98 -5.04 -9.74
CA VAL A 73 17.13 -5.76 -8.78
C VAL A 73 16.04 -4.82 -8.27
N HIS A 74 14.78 -5.28 -8.30
CA HIS A 74 13.65 -4.61 -7.69
C HIS A 74 13.69 -4.78 -6.17
N ILE A 75 13.44 -3.69 -5.44
CA ILE A 75 13.50 -3.69 -3.97
C ILE A 75 12.10 -3.48 -3.42
N TRP A 76 11.67 -4.40 -2.57
CA TRP A 76 10.43 -4.34 -1.81
C TRP A 76 10.76 -4.20 -0.33
N ILE A 77 10.12 -3.25 0.34
CA ILE A 77 10.27 -3.05 1.77
C ILE A 77 8.88 -3.11 2.40
N ILE A 78 8.71 -4.02 3.35
CA ILE A 78 7.48 -4.13 4.12
C ILE A 78 7.61 -3.21 5.34
N ALA A 79 6.66 -2.31 5.51
CA ALA A 79 6.59 -1.43 6.67
C ALA A 79 5.22 -1.57 7.34
N HIS A 80 5.23 -1.54 8.66
CA HIS A 80 4.00 -1.43 9.43
C HIS A 80 3.43 -0.01 9.27
N SER A 81 2.12 0.13 9.48
CA SER A 81 1.45 1.42 9.47
C SER A 81 1.10 1.88 10.88
N ALA A 82 1.18 3.18 11.12
CA ALA A 82 0.68 3.84 12.33
C ALA A 82 -0.12 5.07 11.95
N GLU A 83 -1.07 5.43 12.79
CA GLU A 83 -1.80 6.68 12.65
C GLU A 83 -0.84 7.85 12.96
N VAL A 84 -0.77 8.80 12.03
CA VAL A 84 -0.03 10.04 12.18
C VAL A 84 -0.99 11.21 12.03
N VAL A 85 -0.65 12.31 12.69
CA VAL A 85 -1.42 13.54 12.61
C VAL A 85 -0.83 14.38 11.46
N ASP A 86 -1.64 14.70 10.46
CA ASP A 86 -1.26 15.53 9.32
C ASP A 86 -2.15 16.78 9.23
N ALA A 87 -1.73 17.78 8.45
CA ALA A 87 -2.45 19.02 8.27
C ALA A 87 -2.86 19.23 6.80
N SER A 88 -4.11 19.61 6.58
CA SER A 88 -4.64 19.99 5.28
C SER A 88 -3.87 21.19 4.73
N THR A 89 -3.32 21.06 3.51
CA THR A 89 -2.64 22.18 2.85
C THR A 89 -3.59 23.31 2.45
N THR A 90 -4.89 23.03 2.38
CA THR A 90 -5.92 23.99 1.95
C THR A 90 -6.55 24.70 3.14
N THR A 91 -6.96 23.94 4.17
CA THR A 91 -7.72 24.46 5.31
C THR A 91 -6.87 24.65 6.56
N GLY A 92 -5.67 24.04 6.62
CA GLY A 92 -4.84 23.99 7.83
C GLY A 92 -5.40 23.07 8.91
N GLU A 93 -6.54 22.42 8.67
CA GLU A 93 -7.17 21.51 9.62
C GLU A 93 -6.35 20.24 9.77
N ILE A 94 -6.28 19.78 11.01
CA ILE A 94 -5.49 18.63 11.39
C ILE A 94 -6.38 17.38 11.34
N PHE A 95 -5.90 16.31 10.73
CA PHE A 95 -6.61 15.03 10.64
C PHE A 95 -5.67 13.84 10.82
N PRO A 96 -6.17 12.72 11.37
CA PRO A 96 -5.40 11.48 11.43
C PRO A 96 -5.31 10.82 10.06
N ARG A 97 -4.15 10.25 9.75
CA ARG A 97 -3.89 9.50 8.52
C ARG A 97 -2.98 8.31 8.81
N TRP A 98 -3.22 7.17 8.21
CA TRP A 98 -2.33 6.00 8.26
C TRP A 98 -1.09 6.20 7.39
N ASP A 99 0.06 5.92 7.97
CA ASP A 99 1.35 6.15 7.32
C ASP A 99 2.41 5.18 7.83
N ILE A 100 3.62 5.24 7.25
CA ILE A 100 4.75 4.39 7.63
C ILE A 100 5.04 4.54 9.13
N GLN A 101 4.98 3.44 9.88
CA GLN A 101 5.35 3.43 11.28
C GLN A 101 6.87 3.51 11.44
N LEU A 102 7.32 4.64 11.98
CA LEU A 102 8.68 4.86 12.45
C LEU A 102 8.63 5.59 13.79
N LYS A 103 9.48 5.18 14.72
CA LYS A 103 9.72 5.87 15.99
C LYS A 103 10.53 7.13 15.72
N GLY A 104 10.18 8.19 16.44
CA GLY A 104 10.83 9.49 16.34
C GLY A 104 9.99 10.54 17.04
N THR A 105 10.59 11.68 17.38
CA THR A 105 9.90 12.73 18.13
C THR A 105 9.93 14.04 17.36
N GLY A 106 8.75 14.63 17.11
CA GLY A 106 8.63 15.86 16.32
C GLY A 106 9.23 15.70 14.91
N THR A 107 10.04 16.68 14.49
CA THR A 107 10.55 16.80 13.12
C THR A 107 11.34 15.58 12.64
N THR A 108 12.17 14.96 13.50
CA THR A 108 13.02 13.82 13.09
C THR A 108 12.21 12.61 12.65
N GLY A 109 11.07 12.34 13.30
CA GLY A 109 10.17 11.26 12.89
C GLY A 109 9.44 11.58 11.58
N VAL A 110 9.10 12.85 11.35
CA VAL A 110 8.49 13.32 10.10
C VAL A 110 9.48 13.20 8.95
N GLU A 111 10.72 13.66 9.15
CA GLU A 111 11.81 13.60 8.18
C GLU A 111 12.16 12.16 7.81
N ALA A 112 12.25 11.25 8.79
CA ALA A 112 12.52 9.84 8.52
C ALA A 112 11.44 9.20 7.63
N ARG A 113 10.15 9.46 7.90
CA ARG A 113 9.06 8.99 7.03
C ARG A 113 9.15 9.63 5.65
N GLN A 114 9.34 10.94 5.58
CA GLN A 114 9.41 11.68 4.32
C GLN A 114 10.58 11.22 3.44
N MET A 115 11.72 10.91 4.06
CA MET A 115 12.90 10.37 3.40
C MET A 115 12.59 9.04 2.71
N TRP A 116 11.90 8.12 3.38
CA TRP A 116 11.48 6.84 2.79
C TRP A 116 10.41 7.03 1.69
N ARG A 117 9.40 7.86 1.94
CA ARG A 117 8.37 8.18 0.94
C ARG A 117 8.96 8.79 -0.32
N THR A 118 9.94 9.66 -0.19
CA THR A 118 10.60 10.34 -1.33
C THR A 118 11.47 9.36 -2.11
N TRP A 119 12.25 8.54 -1.41
CA TRP A 119 13.16 7.56 -2.01
C TRP A 119 12.42 6.45 -2.79
N ALA A 120 11.31 5.94 -2.25
CA ALA A 120 10.54 4.89 -2.89
C ALA A 120 9.85 5.39 -4.17
N ASP A 121 9.87 4.61 -5.26
CA ASP A 121 9.09 4.91 -6.46
C ASP A 121 7.58 4.70 -6.23
N HIS A 122 7.27 3.70 -5.40
CA HIS A 122 5.93 3.30 -5.02
C HIS A 122 5.87 3.12 -3.49
N VAL A 123 4.81 3.65 -2.88
CA VAL A 123 4.42 3.40 -1.50
C VAL A 123 2.98 2.91 -1.59
N PHE A 124 2.78 1.62 -1.40
CA PHE A 124 1.43 1.05 -1.38
C PHE A 124 0.97 0.89 0.06
N PHE A 125 -0.32 1.14 0.30
CA PHE A 125 -0.95 0.93 1.59
C PHE A 125 -1.82 -0.32 1.53
N LEU A 126 -1.64 -1.26 2.45
CA LEU A 126 -2.44 -2.48 2.51
C LEU A 126 -3.38 -2.41 3.70
N ASP A 127 -4.66 -2.61 3.45
CA ASP A 127 -5.69 -2.65 4.49
C ASP A 127 -6.59 -3.87 4.32
N TRP A 128 -7.33 -4.21 5.36
CA TRP A 128 -8.40 -5.18 5.32
C TRP A 128 -9.74 -4.49 5.08
N VAL A 129 -10.53 -5.01 4.15
CA VAL A 129 -11.95 -4.65 4.07
C VAL A 129 -12.66 -5.37 5.20
N VAL A 130 -13.12 -4.61 6.17
CA VAL A 130 -13.96 -5.10 7.26
C VAL A 130 -15.39 -4.65 6.98
N GLU A 131 -16.29 -5.61 6.80
CA GLU A 131 -17.72 -5.33 6.80
C GLU A 131 -18.25 -5.51 8.21
N VAL A 132 -18.91 -4.49 8.75
CA VAL A 132 -19.54 -4.59 10.06
C VAL A 132 -20.98 -5.00 9.86
N GLN A 133 -21.29 -6.28 10.14
CA GLN A 133 -22.67 -6.71 10.24
C GLN A 133 -23.24 -6.15 11.55
N LYS A 134 -24.19 -5.21 11.44
CA LYS A 134 -24.86 -4.63 12.61
C LYS A 134 -25.65 -5.72 13.32
N GLY A 135 -25.33 -5.94 14.60
CA GLY A 135 -26.10 -6.83 15.45
C GLY A 135 -27.50 -6.25 15.75
N SER A 136 -28.42 -7.12 16.20
CA SER A 136 -29.73 -6.69 16.70
C SER A 136 -29.60 -6.01 18.08
N LYS A 137 -30.71 -5.54 18.67
CA LYS A 137 -30.73 -4.90 20.01
C LYS A 137 -30.10 -5.75 21.12
N THR A 138 -29.96 -7.07 20.94
CA THR A 138 -29.39 -8.02 21.91
C THR A 138 -28.07 -8.63 21.49
N ALA A 139 -27.60 -8.41 20.25
CA ALA A 139 -26.36 -8.98 19.74
C ALA A 139 -25.34 -7.88 19.39
N ARG A 140 -24.07 -8.10 19.71
CA ARG A 140 -22.99 -7.17 19.32
C ARG A 140 -22.75 -7.27 17.82
N SER A 141 -22.48 -6.14 17.17
CA SER A 141 -22.01 -6.13 15.78
C SER A 141 -20.71 -6.93 15.64
N VAL A 142 -20.62 -7.74 14.59
CA VAL A 142 -19.44 -8.56 14.29
C VAL A 142 -18.81 -8.03 13.01
N GLY A 143 -17.51 -7.77 13.04
CA GLY A 143 -16.74 -7.45 11.84
C GLY A 143 -16.37 -8.74 11.10
N ARG A 144 -16.75 -8.86 9.83
CA ARG A 144 -16.28 -9.93 8.93
C ARG A 144 -15.20 -9.35 8.02
N TYR A 145 -14.05 -10.01 7.99
CA TYR A 145 -12.97 -9.67 7.05
C TYR A 145 -13.36 -10.19 5.66
N LYS A 146 -13.54 -9.29 4.68
CA LYS A 146 -13.88 -9.62 3.29
C LYS A 146 -12.67 -9.83 2.39
N GLY A 147 -11.53 -9.24 2.73
CA GLY A 147 -10.32 -9.40 1.93
C GLY A 147 -9.30 -8.29 2.20
N ARG A 148 -8.15 -8.38 1.54
CA ARG A 148 -7.07 -7.40 1.66
C ARG A 148 -6.97 -6.57 0.39
N ILE A 149 -6.92 -5.25 0.55
CA ILE A 149 -6.85 -4.28 -0.54
C ILE A 149 -5.52 -3.56 -0.50
N LEU A 150 -4.93 -3.38 -1.68
CA LEU A 150 -3.73 -2.60 -1.93
C LEU A 150 -4.15 -1.26 -2.54
N TYR A 151 -3.97 -0.18 -1.78
CA TYR A 151 -4.16 1.18 -2.25
C TYR A 151 -2.88 1.72 -2.86
N THR A 152 -3.01 2.36 -4.03
CA THR A 152 -1.87 2.94 -4.75
C THR A 152 -1.92 4.46 -4.83
N ARG A 153 -3.00 5.08 -4.36
CA ARG A 153 -3.21 6.53 -4.39
C ARG A 153 -3.48 7.05 -2.99
N GLU A 154 -2.93 8.21 -2.69
CA GLU A 154 -3.16 8.91 -1.43
C GLU A 154 -4.64 9.25 -1.23
N SER A 155 -5.09 9.22 0.02
CA SER A 155 -6.42 9.66 0.43
C SER A 155 -6.34 10.37 1.79
N ALA A 156 -7.48 10.84 2.30
CA ALA A 156 -7.57 11.39 3.64
C ALA A 156 -7.23 10.37 4.74
N THR A 157 -7.43 9.07 4.49
CA THR A 157 -7.24 8.03 5.52
C THR A 157 -5.85 7.42 5.50
N HIS A 158 -5.14 7.43 4.38
CA HIS A 158 -3.83 6.78 4.27
C HIS A 158 -2.91 7.46 3.24
N TYR A 159 -1.61 7.37 3.50
CA TYR A 159 -0.59 7.74 2.53
C TYR A 159 -0.31 6.60 1.56
N ALA A 160 -0.43 6.87 0.27
CA ALA A 160 0.04 5.98 -0.79
C ALA A 160 0.54 6.79 -1.97
N LYS A 161 1.54 6.28 -2.67
CA LYS A 161 2.20 6.93 -3.79
C LYS A 161 2.49 5.92 -4.87
N THR A 162 2.22 6.26 -6.13
CA THR A 162 2.74 5.48 -7.24
C THR A 162 3.08 6.37 -8.42
N ARG A 163 4.28 6.17 -8.97
CA ARG A 163 4.72 6.79 -10.24
C ARG A 163 4.13 6.11 -11.48
N LEU A 164 3.48 4.96 -11.31
CA LEU A 164 2.83 4.23 -12.39
C LEU A 164 1.37 4.63 -12.54
N ARG A 165 0.78 4.31 -13.70
CA ARG A 165 -0.66 4.45 -13.95
C ARG A 165 -1.42 3.22 -13.44
N LEU A 166 -1.33 2.94 -12.14
CA LEU A 166 -2.11 1.89 -11.49
C LEU A 166 -3.51 2.40 -11.10
N PRO A 167 -4.53 1.50 -11.04
CA PRO A 167 -5.84 1.79 -10.46
C PRO A 167 -5.70 2.28 -9.00
N PRO A 168 -6.63 3.13 -8.50
CA PRO A 168 -6.54 3.67 -7.14
C PRO A 168 -6.41 2.62 -6.03
N SER A 169 -7.05 1.47 -6.22
CA SER A 169 -6.95 0.29 -5.37
C SER A 169 -7.10 -0.97 -6.22
N LEU A 170 -6.57 -2.08 -5.72
CA LEU A 170 -6.69 -3.42 -6.29
C LEU A 170 -6.66 -4.48 -5.17
N PRO A 171 -7.08 -5.73 -5.42
CA PRO A 171 -6.83 -6.82 -4.47
C PRO A 171 -5.34 -6.91 -4.14
N ALA A 172 -5.01 -7.19 -2.88
CA ALA A 172 -3.63 -7.26 -2.41
C ALA A 172 -2.95 -8.61 -2.77
N THR A 173 -3.03 -8.99 -4.04
CA THR A 173 -2.36 -10.17 -4.61
C THR A 173 -1.22 -9.73 -5.52
N TRP A 174 -0.25 -10.62 -5.73
CA TRP A 174 0.84 -10.36 -6.67
C TRP A 174 0.35 -10.35 -8.12
N GLU A 175 -0.56 -11.26 -8.45
CA GLU A 175 -1.11 -11.46 -9.78
C GLU A 175 -1.85 -10.21 -10.28
N ASP A 176 -2.66 -9.60 -9.42
CA ASP A 176 -3.41 -8.38 -9.77
C ASP A 176 -2.49 -7.18 -9.90
N LEU A 177 -1.48 -7.07 -9.02
CA LEU A 177 -0.47 -6.03 -9.13
C LEU A 177 0.37 -6.19 -10.41
N ALA A 178 0.82 -7.40 -10.73
CA ALA A 178 1.61 -7.69 -11.92
C ALA A 178 0.82 -7.41 -13.20
N LYS A 179 -0.46 -7.79 -13.27
CA LYS A 179 -1.37 -7.45 -14.37
C LYS A 179 -1.52 -5.93 -14.51
N ALA A 180 -1.78 -5.23 -13.41
CA ALA A 180 -1.92 -3.77 -13.42
C ALA A 180 -0.63 -3.06 -13.82
N TRP A 181 0.53 -3.58 -13.39
CA TRP A 181 1.85 -3.06 -13.73
C TRP A 181 2.17 -3.24 -15.22
N ALA A 182 1.92 -4.43 -15.76
CA ALA A 182 2.08 -4.72 -17.19
C ALA A 182 1.14 -3.89 -18.07
N ALA A 183 -0.06 -3.61 -17.56
CA ALA A 183 -1.07 -2.80 -18.24
C ALA A 183 -0.82 -1.27 -18.18
N GLY A 184 0.28 -0.79 -17.59
CA GLY A 184 0.58 0.59 -17.13
C GLY A 184 0.45 1.81 -18.09
N VAL A 185 -0.36 1.73 -19.15
CA VAL A 185 -1.04 2.86 -19.79
C VAL A 185 -2.52 2.66 -19.50
N SER A 186 -3.18 3.60 -18.79
CA SER A 186 -4.63 3.54 -18.48
C SER A 186 -5.37 2.85 -19.62
N ALA A 187 -6.01 1.72 -19.33
CA ALA A 187 -6.81 1.03 -20.32
C ALA A 187 -7.74 2.08 -20.95
N PRO A 188 -7.75 2.25 -22.28
CA PRO A 188 -8.59 3.25 -22.91
C PRO A 188 -10.03 3.10 -22.41
N ASP A 189 -10.77 4.19 -22.26
CA ASP A 189 -12.16 4.14 -21.79
C ASP A 189 -13.00 3.12 -22.59
N THR A 190 -12.64 2.86 -23.85
CA THR A 190 -13.23 1.80 -24.69
C THR A 190 -13.02 0.39 -24.11
N LYS A 191 -11.82 0.07 -23.63
CA LYS A 191 -11.49 -1.22 -23.01
C LYS A 191 -12.15 -1.35 -21.64
N LEU A 192 -12.13 -0.31 -20.82
CA LEU A 192 -12.79 -0.31 -19.52
C LEU A 192 -14.32 -0.45 -19.65
N ARG A 193 -14.93 0.21 -20.65
CA ARG A 193 -16.36 0.03 -20.96
C ARG A 193 -16.68 -1.36 -21.47
N ALA A 194 -15.84 -1.92 -22.35
CA ALA A 194 -16.01 -3.28 -22.85
C ALA A 194 -15.94 -4.31 -21.71
N GLU A 195 -14.99 -4.14 -20.80
CA GLU A 195 -14.84 -4.98 -19.61
C GLU A 195 -16.05 -4.85 -18.68
N LEU A 196 -16.51 -3.63 -18.38
CA LEU A 196 -17.69 -3.42 -17.56
C LEU A 196 -18.95 -4.05 -18.18
N ASN A 197 -19.15 -3.88 -19.48
CA ASN A 197 -20.28 -4.48 -20.20
C ASN A 197 -20.25 -6.02 -20.17
N ALA A 198 -19.07 -6.63 -20.07
CA ALA A 198 -18.95 -8.08 -19.90
C ALA A 198 -19.26 -8.54 -18.46
N LEU A 199 -19.05 -7.67 -17.46
CA LEU A 199 -19.31 -7.96 -16.05
C LEU A 199 -20.77 -7.71 -15.65
N LEU A 200 -21.42 -6.68 -16.20
CA LEU A 200 -22.80 -6.31 -15.85
C LEU A 200 -23.78 -7.49 -15.84
N PRO A 201 -23.80 -8.40 -16.85
CA PRO A 201 -24.72 -9.53 -16.87
C PRO A 201 -24.52 -10.55 -15.74
N GLN A 202 -23.35 -10.53 -15.09
CA GLN A 202 -22.97 -11.47 -14.03
C GLN A 202 -23.27 -10.91 -12.63
N LEU A 203 -23.57 -9.62 -12.52
CA LEU A 203 -23.92 -8.97 -11.25
C LEU A 203 -25.38 -9.23 -10.87
N ALA A 204 -25.63 -9.24 -9.56
CA ALA A 204 -26.96 -9.20 -8.99
C ALA A 204 -27.75 -7.97 -9.52
N PRO A 205 -29.09 -8.05 -9.63
CA PRO A 205 -29.89 -6.98 -10.23
C PRO A 205 -29.68 -5.61 -9.57
N GLU A 206 -29.58 -5.57 -8.23
CA GLU A 206 -29.38 -4.36 -7.44
C GLU A 206 -28.00 -3.73 -7.69
N ASP A 207 -26.95 -4.55 -7.74
CA ASP A 207 -25.57 -4.12 -8.00
C ASP A 207 -25.39 -3.65 -9.45
N ARG A 208 -26.06 -4.33 -10.40
CA ARG A 208 -26.08 -3.93 -11.80
C ARG A 208 -26.69 -2.54 -11.98
N GLU A 209 -27.85 -2.29 -11.38
CA GLU A 209 -28.56 -1.01 -11.47
C GLU A 209 -27.69 0.13 -10.91
N ALA A 210 -27.02 -0.11 -9.78
CA ALA A 210 -26.11 0.86 -9.18
C ALA A 210 -24.88 1.18 -10.07
N ILE A 211 -24.34 0.21 -10.78
CA ILE A 211 -23.22 0.40 -11.71
C ILE A 211 -23.67 1.11 -12.99
N GLU A 212 -24.82 0.74 -13.56
CA GLU A 212 -25.36 1.32 -14.79
C GLU A 212 -25.73 2.80 -14.62
N ALA A 213 -26.28 3.18 -13.46
CA ALA A 213 -26.60 4.58 -13.13
C ALA A 213 -25.36 5.51 -13.19
N GLU A 214 -24.19 5.00 -12.80
CA GLU A 214 -22.95 5.78 -12.76
C GLU A 214 -22.15 5.70 -14.08
N LEU A 215 -22.33 4.63 -14.86
CA LEU A 215 -21.60 4.38 -16.12
C LEU A 215 -21.84 5.45 -17.20
N ALA A 216 -23.04 6.04 -17.24
CA ALA A 216 -23.41 7.02 -18.26
C ALA A 216 -22.49 8.26 -18.24
N THR A 217 -21.98 8.64 -17.07
CA THR A 217 -21.16 9.85 -16.89
C THR A 217 -19.69 9.56 -16.55
N ALA A 218 -19.32 8.30 -16.38
CA ALA A 218 -17.98 7.91 -15.95
C ALA A 218 -16.96 7.91 -17.09
N THR A 219 -15.83 8.60 -16.86
CA THR A 219 -14.65 8.60 -17.75
C THR A 219 -13.37 8.47 -16.96
N GLY A 220 -12.30 7.99 -17.60
CA GLY A 220 -10.98 7.84 -17.00
C GLY A 220 -11.02 7.13 -15.64
N ASN A 221 -10.58 7.84 -14.59
CA ASN A 221 -10.50 7.28 -13.24
C ASN A 221 -11.86 6.84 -12.66
N LYS A 222 -12.96 7.52 -13.00
CA LYS A 222 -14.31 7.13 -12.53
C LYS A 222 -14.73 5.81 -13.16
N LEU A 223 -14.39 5.60 -14.43
CA LEU A 223 -14.71 4.38 -15.16
C LEU A 223 -13.87 3.19 -14.65
N ALA A 224 -12.58 3.41 -14.36
CA ALA A 224 -11.74 2.40 -13.72
C ALA A 224 -12.25 2.00 -12.33
N ALA A 225 -12.78 2.96 -11.55
CA ALA A 225 -13.39 2.68 -10.26
C ALA A 225 -14.67 1.83 -10.38
N LEU A 226 -15.50 2.07 -11.43
CA LEU A 226 -16.69 1.26 -11.69
C LEU A 226 -16.36 -0.19 -12.09
N VAL A 227 -15.35 -0.38 -12.94
CA VAL A 227 -14.86 -1.74 -13.31
C VAL A 227 -14.39 -2.49 -12.06
N SER A 228 -13.62 -1.84 -11.20
CA SER A 228 -13.16 -2.42 -9.93
C SER A 228 -14.33 -2.77 -9.00
N ARG A 229 -15.33 -1.88 -8.88
CA ARG A 229 -16.53 -2.12 -8.07
C ARG A 229 -17.35 -3.31 -8.57
N ALA A 230 -17.53 -3.43 -9.89
CA ALA A 230 -18.21 -4.57 -10.52
C ALA A 230 -17.49 -5.89 -10.24
N HIS A 231 -16.16 -5.95 -10.40
CA HIS A 231 -15.38 -7.15 -10.03
C HIS A 231 -15.54 -7.52 -8.54
N GLY A 232 -15.55 -6.53 -7.65
CA GLY A 232 -15.79 -6.74 -6.22
C GLY A 232 -17.17 -7.32 -5.90
N MET A 233 -18.22 -6.78 -6.53
CA MET A 233 -19.60 -7.29 -6.38
C MET A 233 -19.72 -8.74 -6.87
N LEU A 234 -19.10 -9.06 -8.00
CA LEU A 234 -19.11 -10.42 -8.55
C LEU A 234 -18.37 -11.41 -7.65
N ALA A 235 -17.22 -11.04 -7.08
CA ALA A 235 -16.48 -11.88 -6.15
C ALA A 235 -17.31 -12.22 -4.90
N VAL A 236 -18.03 -11.24 -4.33
CA VAL A 236 -18.94 -11.46 -3.19
C VAL A 236 -20.08 -12.42 -3.56
N THR A 237 -20.66 -12.26 -4.75
CA THR A 237 -21.77 -13.11 -5.20
C THR A 237 -21.35 -14.57 -5.41
N LEU A 238 -20.12 -14.78 -5.92
CA LEU A 238 -19.54 -16.12 -6.09
C LEU A 238 -19.21 -16.80 -4.76
N GLU A 239 -18.81 -16.05 -3.74
CA GLU A 239 -18.55 -16.58 -2.39
C GLU A 239 -19.85 -16.90 -1.63
N ASP A 240 -20.87 -16.04 -1.74
CA ASP A 240 -22.19 -16.27 -1.14
C ASP A 240 -22.90 -17.49 -1.79
N GLY A 241 -22.68 -17.73 -3.08
CA GLY A 241 -23.20 -18.92 -3.79
C GLY A 241 -22.58 -20.25 -3.33
N VAL A 242 -21.35 -20.23 -2.77
CA VAL A 242 -20.69 -21.43 -2.23
C VAL A 242 -21.21 -21.78 -0.82
N GLU A 243 -21.71 -20.81 -0.05
CA GLU A 243 -22.30 -21.06 1.28
C GLU A 243 -23.71 -21.69 1.21
N VAL A 244 -24.45 -21.56 0.09
CA VAL A 244 -25.82 -22.09 -0.03
C VAL A 244 -25.85 -23.59 -0.42
N ASP A 245 -24.89 -24.07 -1.21
CA ASP A 245 -24.82 -25.48 -1.62
C ASP A 245 -24.19 -26.43 -0.57
N ALA A 246 -23.67 -25.90 0.54
CA ALA A 246 -23.11 -26.70 1.64
C ALA A 246 -24.13 -27.04 2.74
N ALA A 247 -25.41 -26.73 2.54
CA ALA A 247 -26.49 -26.92 3.50
C ALA A 247 -27.65 -27.78 2.97
N GLU A 248 -27.37 -28.75 2.09
CA GLU A 248 -28.26 -29.90 1.82
C GLU A 248 -27.86 -31.15 2.63
#